data_AF-A0A2N4YU41-F1
#
_entry.id   AF-A0A2N4YU41-F1
#
_cell.length_a   1.000
_cell.length_b   1.000
_cell.length_c   1.000
_cell.angle_alpha   90.00
_cell.angle_beta   90.00
_cell.angle_gamma   90.00
#
_symmetry.space_group_name_H-M   'P 1'
#
loop_
_entity.id
_entity.type
_entity.pdbx_description
1 polymer ?
#
loop_
_entity_poly.entity_id
_entity_poly.type
_entity_poly.pdbx_seq_one_letter_code
_entity_poly.pdbx_strand_id
1 'polypeptide(L)' 'LNADGNKLSKQNHAPALPEGDPRPEIVRALRFLNQDIAQDWQALSMDDLLSQAVANWQPAKIEHSQMAPAEL' A
#
# COMPACT_ATOMS: atom_id res chain seq x y z
N LEU A 1 1.44 -13.23 -1.08
CA LEU A 1 0.87 -14.25 -2.00
C LEU A 1 -0.45 -13.72 -2.54
N ASN A 2 -0.94 -14.17 -3.70
CA ASN A 2 -2.31 -13.83 -4.14
C ASN A 2 -3.33 -14.62 -3.28
N ALA A 3 -4.64 -14.43 -3.50
CA ALA A 3 -5.71 -15.14 -2.78
C ALA A 3 -5.58 -16.68 -2.86
N ASP A 4 -4.93 -17.21 -3.90
CA ASP A 4 -4.67 -18.64 -4.08
C ASP A 4 -3.34 -19.13 -3.47
N GLY A 5 -2.65 -18.28 -2.69
CA GLY A 5 -1.38 -18.67 -2.07
C GLY A 5 -0.18 -18.71 -3.02
N ASN A 6 -0.30 -18.16 -4.24
CA ASN A 6 0.82 -18.08 -5.19
C ASN A 6 1.73 -16.87 -4.92
N LYS A 7 3.04 -17.06 -5.15
CA LYS A 7 4.02 -15.96 -5.12
C LYS A 7 3.71 -14.97 -6.25
N LEU A 8 3.47 -13.71 -5.89
CA LEU A 8 3.21 -12.59 -6.82
C LEU A 8 4.28 -12.47 -7.90
N SER A 9 5.54 -12.85 -7.62
CA SER A 9 6.65 -12.79 -8.58
C SER A 9 6.52 -13.73 -9.79
N LYS A 10 5.53 -14.64 -9.81
CA LYS A 10 5.27 -15.55 -10.94
C LYS A 10 3.96 -15.24 -11.69
N GLN A 11 3.17 -14.27 -11.22
CA GLN A 11 2.00 -13.74 -11.94
C GLN A 11 2.31 -12.30 -12.37
N ASN A 12 2.99 -12.15 -13.51
CA ASN A 12 3.37 -10.86 -14.11
C ASN A 12 2.19 -10.16 -14.81
N HIS A 13 0.99 -10.27 -14.26
CA HIS A 13 -0.23 -9.61 -14.76
C HIS A 13 -0.74 -8.57 -13.77
N ALA A 14 0.16 -7.93 -12.99
CA ALA A 14 -0.25 -6.81 -12.16
C ALA A 14 -0.80 -5.71 -13.08
N PRO A 15 -2.03 -5.23 -12.85
CA PRO A 15 -2.58 -4.13 -13.63
C PRO A 15 -1.70 -2.89 -13.46
N ALA A 16 -1.69 -2.03 -14.48
CA ALA A 16 -1.04 -0.73 -14.37
C ALA A 16 -1.66 0.07 -13.22
N LEU A 17 -0.84 0.94 -12.59
CA LEU A 17 -1.38 1.90 -11.64
C LEU A 17 -2.35 2.85 -12.36
N PRO A 18 -3.44 3.31 -11.70
CA PRO A 18 -4.31 4.31 -12.28
C PRO A 18 -3.53 5.59 -12.61
N GLU A 19 -3.86 6.24 -13.73
CA GLU A 19 -3.25 7.52 -14.14
C GLU A 19 -3.77 8.74 -13.34
N GLY A 20 -4.73 8.50 -12.43
CA GLY A 20 -5.40 9.55 -11.66
C GLY A 20 -4.60 9.99 -10.43
N ASP A 21 -5.34 10.34 -9.37
CA ASP A 21 -4.76 10.68 -8.08
C ASP A 21 -3.98 9.48 -7.52
N PRO A 22 -2.67 9.62 -7.25
CA PRO A 22 -1.84 8.51 -6.76
C PRO A 22 -1.94 8.28 -5.23
N ARG A 23 -2.60 9.17 -4.49
CA ARG A 23 -2.73 9.07 -3.02
C ARG A 23 -3.46 7.78 -2.56
N PRO A 24 -4.55 7.32 -3.19
CA PRO A 24 -5.21 6.07 -2.83
C PRO A 24 -4.30 4.84 -2.95
N GLU A 25 -3.48 4.77 -4.00
CA GLU A 25 -2.53 3.69 -4.25
C GLU A 25 -1.43 3.65 -3.19
N ILE A 26 -0.91 4.82 -2.80
CA ILE A 26 0.06 4.93 -1.71
C ILE A 26 -0.56 4.45 -0.40
N VAL A 27 -1.79 4.88 -0.10
CA VAL A 27 -2.51 4.43 1.09
C VAL A 27 -2.75 2.92 1.05
N ARG A 28 -3.10 2.35 -0.09
CA ARG A 28 -3.24 0.89 -0.27
C ARG A 28 -1.91 0.18 0.02
N ALA A 29 -0.80 0.71 -0.46
CA ALA A 29 0.53 0.16 -0.21
C ALA A 29 0.93 0.25 1.27
N LEU A 30 0.70 1.40 1.93
CA LEU A 30 0.97 1.59 3.35
C LEU A 30 0.15 0.64 4.22
N ARG A 31 -1.15 0.45 3.91
CA ARG A 31 -2.00 -0.54 4.59
C ARG A 31 -1.49 -1.96 4.39
N PHE A 32 -1.10 -2.29 3.16
CA PHE A 32 -0.53 -3.59 2.85
C PHE A 32 0.72 -3.86 3.69
N LEU A 33 1.53 -2.83 3.96
CA LEU A 33 2.73 -2.90 4.79
C LEU A 33 2.43 -2.73 6.30
N ASN A 34 1.17 -2.78 6.72
CA ASN A 34 0.70 -2.57 8.09
C ASN A 34 1.17 -1.25 8.71
N GLN A 35 1.34 -0.19 7.91
CA GLN A 35 1.72 1.13 8.40
C GLN A 35 0.50 1.92 8.85
N ASP A 36 0.68 2.79 9.84
CA ASP A 36 -0.38 3.68 10.30
C ASP A 36 -0.63 4.77 9.27
N ILE A 37 -1.90 5.13 9.06
CA ILE A 37 -2.32 6.13 8.07
C ILE A 37 -3.22 7.15 8.76
N ALA A 38 -2.96 8.43 8.49
CA ALA A 38 -3.82 9.52 8.96
C ALA A 38 -5.27 9.30 8.49
N GLN A 39 -6.24 9.45 9.39
CA GLN A 39 -7.64 9.21 9.09
C GLN A 39 -8.16 10.10 7.95
N ASP A 40 -7.67 11.35 7.88
CA ASP A 40 -8.08 12.37 6.91
C ASP A 40 -7.05 12.57 5.79
N TRP A 41 -6.37 11.49 5.38
CA TRP A 41 -5.33 11.55 4.34
C TRP A 41 -5.80 12.15 3.02
N GLN A 42 -7.11 12.11 2.71
CA GLN A 42 -7.67 12.70 1.49
C GLN A 42 -7.55 14.23 1.48
N ALA A 43 -7.50 14.86 2.66
CA ALA A 43 -7.29 16.29 2.81
C ALA A 43 -5.81 16.69 2.72
N LEU A 44 -4.89 15.72 2.79
CA LEU A 44 -3.46 15.97 2.69
C LEU A 44 -3.03 16.15 1.24
N SER A 45 -2.04 17.02 1.05
CA SER A 45 -1.26 17.02 -0.18
C SER A 45 -0.47 15.72 -0.31
N MET A 46 0.01 15.44 -1.52
CA MET A 46 0.88 14.28 -1.76
C MET A 46 2.15 14.32 -0.91
N ASP A 47 2.79 15.49 -0.83
CA ASP A 47 4.00 15.71 -0.07
C ASP A 47 3.78 15.53 1.44
N ASP A 48 2.65 16.02 1.97
CA ASP A 48 2.29 15.84 3.39
C ASP A 48 1.99 14.37 3.71
N LEU A 49 1.30 13.67 2.81
CA LEU A 49 1.02 12.24 2.95
C LEU A 49 2.33 11.44 3.04
N LEU A 50 3.28 11.69 2.14
CA LEU A 50 4.57 11.00 2.14
C LEU A 50 5.41 11.38 3.36
N SER A 51 5.42 12.66 3.73
CA SER A 51 6.15 13.13 4.91
C SER A 51 5.64 12.46 6.19
N GLN A 52 4.32 12.31 6.35
CA GLN A 52 3.74 11.60 7.47
C GLN A 52 4.03 10.09 7.43
N ALA A 53 3.99 9.48 6.25
CA ALA A 53 4.32 8.06 6.08
C ALA A 53 5.77 7.76 6.49
N VAL A 54 6.71 8.63 6.12
CA VAL A 54 8.13 8.53 6.53
C VAL A 54 8.28 8.76 8.04
N ALA A 55 7.63 9.79 8.58
CA ALA A 55 7.73 10.12 10.01
C ALA A 55 7.19 9.00 10.92
N ASN A 56 6.15 8.28 10.48
CA ASN A 56 5.49 7.22 11.26
C ASN A 56 5.94 5.81 10.84
N TRP A 57 6.98 5.71 10.02
CA TRP A 57 7.43 4.45 9.45
C TRP A 57 7.90 3.47 10.52
N GLN A 58 7.31 2.28 10.54
CA GLN A 58 7.58 1.23 11.51
C GLN A 58 7.92 -0.08 10.78
N PRO A 59 9.22 -0.33 10.48
CA PRO A 59 9.66 -1.54 9.78
C PRO A 59 9.25 -2.83 10.49
N ALA A 60 9.18 -2.80 11.82
CA ALA A 60 8.80 -3.95 12.64
C ALA A 60 7.36 -4.44 12.41
N LYS A 61 6.48 -3.61 11.82
CA LYS A 61 5.10 -3.99 11.48
C LYS A 61 4.99 -4.76 10.15
N ILE A 62 6.07 -4.78 9.35
CA ILE A 62 6.06 -5.40 8.04
C ILE A 62 6.21 -6.91 8.22
N GLU A 63 5.15 -7.65 7.88
CA GLU A 63 5.15 -9.11 8.01
C GLU A 63 5.90 -9.76 6.85
N HIS A 64 6.68 -10.81 7.13
CA HIS A 64 7.51 -11.49 6.13
C HIS A 64 6.72 -12.23 5.02
N SER A 65 5.41 -12.42 5.22
CA SER A 65 4.51 -13.00 4.22
C SER A 65 3.13 -12.35 4.26
N GLN A 66 2.98 -11.26 3.52
CA GLN A 66 1.69 -10.57 3.35
C GLN A 66 0.99 -11.02 2.06
N MET A 67 -0.32 -11.21 2.15
CA MET A 67 -1.18 -11.39 0.98
C MET A 67 -1.83 -10.06 0.67
N ALA A 68 -1.70 -9.60 -0.56
CA ALA A 68 -2.42 -8.40 -0.98
C ALA A 68 -3.90 -8.80 -1.02
N PRO A 69 -4.82 -7.99 -0.44
CA PRO A 69 -6.24 -8.25 -0.65
C PRO A 69 -6.47 -8.29 -2.16
N ALA A 70 -6.94 -9.44 -2.66
CA ALA A 70 -7.36 -9.55 -4.04
C ALA A 70 -8.49 -8.54 -4.23
N GLU A 71 -8.34 -7.66 -5.21
CA GLU A 71 -9.38 -6.72 -5.59
C GLU A 71 -10.64 -7.54 -5.93
N LEU A 72 -11.69 -7.35 -5.14
CA LEU A 72 -13.03 -7.90 -5.37
C LEU A 72 -13.74 -7.09 -6.46
#